data_AF-A4IS33-F1
#
_entry.id   AF-A4IS33-F1
#
_cell.length_a   1.000
_cell.length_b   1.000
_cell.length_c   1.000
_cell.angle_alpha   90.00
_cell.angle_beta   90.00
_cell.angle_gamma   90.00
#
_symmetry.space_group_name_H-M   'P 1'
#
loop_
_entity.id
_entity.type
_entity.pdbx_description
1 polymer ?
#
loop_
_entity_poly.entity_id
_entity_poly.type
_entity_poly.pdbx_seq_one_letter_code
_entity_poly.pdbx_strand_id
1 'polypeptide(L)'
;MMSGIKVEKLNDKLVISWLLSKIEVPISDIVKVTFDDTYGGEEKTAIRIGTPYGATDRLVILTHSNTYILFTTDAISIKNKIFSFINEQLQQK
;
A
#
# COMPACT_ATOMS: atom_id res chain seq x y z
N MET A 1 -14.84 -6.11 -14.79
CA MET A 1 -13.38 -6.02 -14.54
C MET A 1 -13.20 -4.96 -13.46
N MET A 2 -13.11 -5.34 -12.18
CA MET A 2 -12.92 -4.33 -11.12
C MET A 2 -11.47 -3.85 -11.20
N SER A 3 -11.28 -2.54 -11.42
CA SER A 3 -9.93 -1.95 -11.38
C SER A 3 -9.36 -2.18 -9.99
N GLY A 4 -8.34 -3.02 -9.89
CA GLY A 4 -7.61 -3.27 -8.65
C GLY A 4 -6.94 -2.00 -8.14
N ILE A 5 -6.31 -2.10 -6.97
CA ILE A 5 -5.53 -1.01 -6.38
C ILE A 5 -4.35 -0.70 -7.29
N LYS A 6 -4.16 0.57 -7.63
CA LYS A 6 -2.99 1.06 -8.37
C LYS A 6 -2.07 1.81 -7.41
N VAL A 7 -0.77 1.59 -7.58
CA VAL A 7 0.28 2.35 -6.90
C VAL A 7 1.19 3.00 -7.91
N GLU A 8 1.45 4.27 -7.71
CA GLU A 8 2.30 5.11 -8.56
C GLU A 8 3.18 5.99 -7.67
N LYS A 9 4.33 6.41 -8.20
CA LYS A 9 5.19 7.41 -7.56
C LYS A 9 4.96 8.75 -8.25
N LEU A 10 4.64 9.76 -7.46
CA LEU A 10 4.54 11.15 -7.90
C LEU A 10 5.45 12.00 -7.01
N ASN A 11 6.55 12.50 -7.58
CA ASN A 11 7.63 13.13 -6.83
C ASN A 11 8.10 12.19 -5.70
N ASP A 12 8.12 12.66 -4.45
CA ASP A 12 8.52 11.89 -3.26
C ASP A 12 7.33 11.24 -2.52
N LYS A 13 6.19 11.07 -3.22
CA LYS A 13 4.98 10.49 -2.65
C LYS A 13 4.58 9.20 -3.36
N LEU A 14 4.21 8.20 -2.55
CA LEU A 14 3.45 7.04 -2.96
C LEU A 14 1.99 7.46 -3.11
N VAL A 15 1.45 7.29 -4.31
CA VAL A 15 0.04 7.50 -4.62
C VAL A 15 -0.65 6.14 -4.69
N ILE A 16 -1.64 5.93 -3.82
CA ILE A 16 -2.49 4.74 -3.82
C ILE A 16 -3.86 5.14 -4.35
N SER A 17 -4.29 4.52 -5.45
CA SER A 17 -5.57 4.80 -6.08
C SER A 17 -6.45 3.56 -6.12
N TRP A 18 -7.70 3.72 -5.70
CA TRP A 18 -8.72 2.67 -5.78
C TRP A 18 -10.09 3.30 -6.03
N LEU A 19 -10.74 2.89 -7.13
CA LEU A 19 -11.97 3.52 -7.64
C LEU A 19 -11.80 5.04 -7.79
N LEU A 20 -12.59 5.84 -7.07
CA LEU A 20 -12.52 7.31 -7.06
C LEU A 20 -11.64 7.86 -5.93
N SER A 21 -11.08 6.99 -5.09
CA SER A 21 -10.26 7.39 -3.95
C SER A 21 -8.78 7.44 -4.33
N LYS A 22 -8.10 8.49 -3.89
CA LYS A 22 -6.66 8.68 -4.02
C LYS A 22 -6.09 9.06 -2.65
N ILE A 23 -5.05 8.35 -2.23
CA ILE A 23 -4.31 8.63 -1.00
C ILE A 23 -2.86 8.89 -1.38
N GLU A 24 -2.27 9.94 -0.80
CA GLU A 24 -0.87 10.29 -0.99
C GLU A 24 -0.12 10.10 0.32
N VAL A 25 0.92 9.28 0.30
CA VAL A 25 1.78 8.97 1.44
C VAL A 25 3.20 9.41 1.07
N PRO A 26 3.85 10.29 1.84
CA PRO A 26 5.28 10.57 1.62
C PRO A 26 6.07 9.27 1.74
N ILE A 27 6.91 8.96 0.75
CA ILE A 27 7.70 7.71 0.75
C ILE A 27 8.65 7.69 1.96
N SER A 28 9.15 8.86 2.38
CA SER A 28 9.96 9.02 3.58
C SER A 28 9.22 8.71 4.88
N ASP A 29 7.89 8.67 4.87
CA ASP A 29 7.08 8.32 6.03
C ASP A 29 6.85 6.80 6.16
N ILE A 30 7.17 6.03 5.12
CA ILE A 30 6.98 4.58 5.09
C ILE A 30 8.06 3.89 5.93
N VAL A 31 7.63 3.20 6.98
CA VAL A 31 8.50 2.44 7.89
C VAL A 31 8.67 1.00 7.41
N LYS A 32 7.58 0.36 6.98
CA LYS A 32 7.59 -1.06 6.61
C LYS A 32 6.47 -1.40 5.63
N VAL A 33 6.72 -2.35 4.74
CA VAL A 33 5.72 -2.94 3.84
C VAL A 33 5.73 -4.47 3.98
N THR A 34 4.65 -5.05 4.48
CA THR A 34 4.54 -6.50 4.79
C THR A 34 3.23 -7.10 4.33
N PHE A 35 3.19 -8.42 4.20
CA PHE A 35 1.92 -9.14 4.06
C PHE A 35 1.30 -9.39 5.43
N ASP A 36 -0.02 -9.50 5.47
CA ASP A 36 -0.80 -9.88 6.65
C ASP A 36 -1.68 -11.09 6.28
N ASP A 37 -1.51 -12.18 7.01
CA ASP A 37 -2.19 -13.46 6.79
C ASP A 37 -3.53 -13.55 7.53
N THR A 38 -3.87 -12.56 8.37
CA THR A 38 -5.17 -12.46 9.02
C THR A 38 -6.24 -11.93 8.07
N TYR A 39 -7.52 -12.24 8.35
CA TYR A 39 -8.63 -11.90 7.46
C TYR A 39 -8.83 -10.37 7.32
N GLY A 40 -8.95 -9.66 8.46
CA GLY A 40 -9.26 -8.22 8.48
C GLY A 40 -8.06 -7.31 8.69
N GLY A 41 -6.88 -7.89 8.91
CA GLY A 41 -5.67 -7.20 9.36
C GLY A 41 -5.61 -6.97 10.86
N GLU A 42 -4.42 -7.03 11.46
CA GLU A 42 -4.23 -6.94 12.92
C GLU A 42 -4.51 -5.54 13.50
N GLU A 43 -4.08 -4.48 12.82
CA GLU A 43 -4.20 -3.11 13.32
C GLU A 43 -5.64 -2.60 13.25
N LYS A 44 -6.24 -2.35 14.42
CA LYS A 44 -7.66 -1.95 14.55
C LYS A 44 -7.93 -0.59 13.91
N THR A 45 -6.98 0.33 14.04
CA THR A 45 -7.11 1.72 13.56
C THR A 45 -6.67 1.89 12.10
N ALA A 46 -6.27 0.81 11.43
CA ALA A 46 -5.74 0.89 10.08
C ALA A 46 -6.78 1.35 9.05
N ILE A 47 -6.30 2.17 8.11
CA ILE A 47 -7.05 2.62 6.96
C ILE A 47 -7.09 1.47 5.94
N ARG A 48 -8.29 0.96 5.66
CA ARG A 48 -8.53 -0.21 4.81
C ARG A 48 -8.94 0.24 3.41
N ILE A 49 -8.24 -0.26 2.39
CA ILE A 49 -8.41 0.16 0.99
C ILE A 49 -8.55 -1.09 0.12
N GLY A 50 -9.54 -1.12 -0.76
CA GLY A 50 -9.82 -2.28 -1.58
C GLY A 50 -11.05 -3.06 -1.12
N THR A 51 -11.33 -4.15 -1.84
CA THR A 51 -12.46 -5.04 -1.53
C THR A 51 -11.97 -6.15 -0.59
N PRO A 52 -12.46 -6.26 0.65
CA PRO A 52 -11.98 -7.25 1.63
C PRO A 52 -12.51 -8.67 1.40
N TYR A 53 -13.25 -8.89 0.31
CA TYR A 53 -13.91 -10.16 0.00
C TYR A 53 -13.17 -10.92 -1.08
N GLY A 54 -13.27 -12.25 -1.01
CA GLY A 54 -12.62 -13.17 -1.94
C GLY A 54 -11.21 -13.57 -1.48
N ALA A 55 -10.44 -14.17 -2.39
CA ALA A 55 -9.05 -14.57 -2.14
C ALA A 55 -8.09 -13.39 -2.38
N THR A 56 -8.33 -12.26 -1.71
CA THR A 56 -7.45 -11.09 -1.77
C THR A 56 -6.42 -11.16 -0.66
N ASP A 57 -5.15 -10.95 -0.98
CA ASP A 57 -4.09 -10.75 0.01
C ASP A 57 -4.25 -9.41 0.72
N ARG A 58 -3.64 -9.29 1.90
CA ARG A 58 -3.54 -8.04 2.65
C ARG A 58 -2.10 -7.55 2.61
N LEU A 59 -1.87 -6.42 1.97
CA LEU A 59 -0.59 -5.73 2.00
C LEU A 59 -0.66 -4.56 2.98
N VAL A 60 0.13 -4.65 4.05
CA VAL A 60 0.23 -3.63 5.09
C VAL A 60 1.35 -2.66 4.74
N ILE A 61 1.02 -1.37 4.75
CA ILE A 61 1.96 -0.26 4.65
C ILE A 61 1.92 0.47 5.98
N LEU A 62 2.95 0.29 6.79
CA LEU A 62 3.15 0.99 8.05
C LEU A 62 3.89 2.30 7.78
N THR A 63 3.33 3.41 8.23
CA THR A 63 3.97 4.74 8.22
C THR A 63 4.12 5.25 9.64
N HIS A 64 4.82 6.38 9.85
CA HIS A 64 4.90 6.95 11.20
C HIS A 64 3.55 7.47 11.72
N SER A 65 2.66 7.87 10.81
CA SER A 65 1.37 8.48 11.16
C SER A 65 0.19 7.49 11.14
N ASN A 66 0.19 6.57 10.19
CA ASN A 66 -0.94 5.68 9.92
C ASN A 66 -0.49 4.29 9.46
N THR A 67 -1.36 3.31 9.65
CA THR A 67 -1.23 1.99 9.02
C THR A 67 -2.28 1.86 7.93
N TYR A 68 -1.86 1.45 6.74
CA TYR A 68 -2.75 1.18 5.61
C TYR A 68 -2.76 -0.32 5.32
N ILE A 69 -3.94 -0.87 5.05
CA ILE A 69 -4.11 -2.28 4.67
C ILE A 69 -4.80 -2.32 3.31
N LEU A 70 -4.07 -2.81 2.31
CA LEU A 70 -4.53 -2.93 0.94
C LEU A 70 -5.06 -4.34 0.70
N PHE A 71 -6.34 -4.47 0.35
CA PHE A 71 -6.96 -5.73 -0.07
C PHE A 71 -6.85 -5.86 -1.59
N THR A 72 -6.02 -6.79 -2.05
CA THR A 72 -5.67 -6.89 -3.47
C THR A 72 -5.23 -8.30 -3.85
N THR A 73 -5.47 -8.71 -5.09
CA THR A 73 -4.95 -9.96 -5.67
C THR A 73 -3.52 -9.83 -6.17
N ASP A 74 -3.00 -8.60 -6.25
CA ASP A 74 -1.71 -8.29 -6.88
C ASP A 74 -0.68 -7.84 -5.83
N ALA A 75 -0.80 -8.32 -4.58
CA ALA A 75 -0.06 -7.79 -3.44
C ALA A 75 1.46 -7.88 -3.62
N ILE A 76 1.96 -8.95 -4.25
CA ILE A 76 3.40 -9.13 -4.56
C ILE A 76 3.88 -8.04 -5.53
N SER A 77 3.12 -7.80 -6.61
CA SER A 77 3.47 -6.78 -7.62
C SER A 77 3.46 -5.38 -7.02
N ILE A 78 2.44 -5.06 -6.22
CA ILE A 78 2.32 -3.78 -5.52
C ILE A 78 3.48 -3.59 -4.53
N LYS A 79 3.80 -4.61 -3.73
CA LYS A 79 4.93 -4.57 -2.79
C LYS A 79 6.25 -4.30 -3.50
N ASN A 80 6.52 -4.99 -4.60
CA ASN A 80 7.74 -4.81 -5.38
C ASN A 80 7.84 -3.40 -5.97
N LYS A 81 6.73 -2.84 -6.47
CA LYS A 81 6.69 -1.44 -6.94
C LYS A 81 7.01 -0.44 -5.82
N ILE A 82 6.39 -0.60 -4.65
CA ILE A 82 6.65 0.28 -3.51
C ILE A 82 8.12 0.18 -3.08
N PHE A 83 8.71 -1.02 -3.06
CA PHE A 83 10.14 -1.17 -2.78
C PHE A 83 11.04 -0.51 -3.83
N SER A 84 10.69 -0.56 -5.12
CA SER A 84 11.39 0.21 -6.15
C SER A 84 11.38 1.70 -5.83
N PHE A 85 10.21 2.25 -5.49
CA PHE A 85 10.06 3.66 -5.17
C PHE A 85 10.89 4.09 -3.95
N ILE A 86 10.89 3.28 -2.90
CA ILE A 86 11.71 3.49 -1.69
C ILE A 86 13.20 3.46 -2.05
N ASN A 87 13.65 2.45 -2.81
CA ASN A 87 15.05 2.31 -3.18
C ASN A 87 15.54 3.48 -4.05
N GLU A 88 14.75 3.91 -5.03
CA GLU A 88 15.05 5.11 -5.85
C GLU A 88 15.18 6.37 -4.99
N GLN A 89 14.40 6.49 -3.91
CA GLN A 89 14.46 7.65 -3.01
C GLN A 89 15.67 7.61 -2.08
N LEU A 90 16.17 6.42 -1.74
CA LEU A 90 17.42 6.26 -1.00
C LEU A 90 18.65 6.55 -1.87
N GLN A 91 18.58 6.26 -3.18
CA GLN A 91 19.67 6.53 -4.13
C GLN A 91 19.80 8.01 -4.54
N GLN A 92 18.76 8.83 -4.30
CA GLN A 92 18.78 10.27 -4.56
C GLN A 92 19.35 11.10 -3.40
N LYS A 93 19.68 10.47 -2.26
CA LYS A 93 20.35 11.10 -1.11
C LYS A 93 21.85 10.90 -1.18
#